data_AF-A0A958QBV5-F1
#
_entry.id   AF-A0A958QBV5-F1
#
_cell.length_a   1.000
_cell.length_b   1.000
_cell.length_c   1.000
_cell.angle_alpha   90.00
_cell.angle_beta   90.00
_cell.angle_gamma   90.00
#
_symmetry.space_group_name_H-M   'P 1'
#
loop_
_entity.id
_entity.type
_entity.pdbx_description
1 polymer ?
#
loop_
_entity_poly.entity_id
_entity_poly.type
_entity_poly.pdbx_seq_one_letter_code
_entity_poly.pdbx_strand_id
1 'polypeptide(L)'
;MEFRSQHGQDEWIIREVFPDMRGGYFVEFGATEGTRFSNTYVLEKEFGWNGILVEPLDFAFEKLVKNRNCICENTLLWKNNDPQHFSV
;
A
#
# COMPACT_ATOMS: atom_id res chain seq x y z
N MET A 1 -5.14 -16.58 -2.28
CA MET A 1 -5.42 -15.37 -1.52
C MET A 1 -4.44 -15.27 -0.38
N GLU A 2 -3.36 -14.56 -0.65
CA GLU A 2 -2.32 -14.23 0.30
C GLU A 2 -2.69 -12.93 1.02
N PHE A 3 -3.53 -13.04 2.05
CA PHE A 3 -3.85 -11.93 2.95
C PHE A 3 -2.65 -11.63 3.85
N ARG A 4 -2.27 -10.35 3.91
CA ARG A 4 -1.09 -9.86 4.64
C ARG A 4 -1.39 -8.72 5.59
N SER A 5 -2.59 -8.14 5.57
CA SER A 5 -2.97 -7.06 6.47
C SER A 5 -2.87 -7.49 7.95
N GLN A 6 -2.63 -6.52 8.84
CA GLN A 6 -2.47 -6.80 10.26
C GLN A 6 -3.77 -7.25 10.94
N HIS A 7 -4.91 -6.74 10.47
CA HIS A 7 -6.21 -6.93 11.10
C HIS A 7 -7.28 -7.49 10.15
N GLY A 8 -6.88 -8.12 9.05
CA GLY A 8 -7.81 -8.69 8.06
C GLY A 8 -8.51 -7.64 7.20
N GLN A 9 -7.95 -6.44 7.08
CA GLN A 9 -8.51 -5.35 6.27
C GLN A 9 -8.60 -5.70 4.78
N ASP A 10 -7.56 -6.36 4.26
CA ASP A 10 -7.53 -6.82 2.87
C ASP A 10 -8.59 -7.90 2.60
N GLU A 11 -8.76 -8.85 3.53
CA GLU A 11 -9.81 -9.85 3.46
C GLU A 11 -11.21 -9.22 3.55
N TRP A 12 -11.43 -8.28 4.46
CA TRP A 12 -12.71 -7.57 4.60
C TRP A 12 -13.07 -6.80 3.33
N ILE A 13 -12.11 -6.13 2.69
CA ILE A 13 -12.31 -5.45 1.42
C ILE A 13 -12.78 -6.42 0.34
N ILE A 14 -12.10 -7.56 0.19
CA ILE A 14 -12.38 -8.55 -0.86
C ILE A 14 -13.68 -9.32 -0.63
N ARG A 15 -14.08 -9.56 0.62
CA ARG A 15 -15.25 -10.39 0.94
C ARG A 15 -16.53 -9.58 1.13
N GLU A 16 -16.43 -8.44 1.80
CA GLU A 16 -17.62 -7.73 2.30
C GLU A 16 -17.85 -6.40 1.59
N VAL A 17 -16.79 -5.63 1.33
CA VAL A 17 -16.93 -4.28 0.76
C VAL A 17 -17.08 -4.34 -0.76
N PHE A 18 -16.19 -5.08 -1.42
CA PHE A 18 -16.13 -5.22 -2.87
C PHE A 18 -16.00 -6.70 -3.25
N PRO A 19 -17.05 -7.51 -3.02
CA PRO A 19 -17.02 -8.96 -3.21
C PRO A 19 -16.53 -9.33 -4.62
N ASP A 20 -15.38 -10.01 -4.65
CA ASP A 20 -14.68 -10.47 -5.87
C ASP A 20 -14.41 -9.39 -6.94
N MET A 21 -14.42 -8.12 -6.56
CA MET A 21 -14.14 -7.03 -7.49
C MET A 21 -12.70 -7.10 -7.99
N ARG A 22 -12.53 -6.97 -9.31
CA ARG A 22 -11.22 -6.97 -9.99
C ARG A 22 -10.97 -5.64 -10.67
N GLY A 23 -9.70 -5.30 -10.86
CA GLY A 23 -9.30 -4.09 -11.57
C GLY A 23 -9.68 -2.78 -10.86
N GLY A 24 -9.82 -2.80 -9.54
CA GLY A 24 -10.06 -1.58 -8.76
C GLY A 24 -8.79 -0.73 -8.59
N TYR A 25 -8.93 0.35 -7.83
CA TYR A 25 -7.83 1.27 -7.55
C TYR A 25 -7.73 1.55 -6.05
N PHE A 26 -6.53 1.51 -5.49
CA PHE A 26 -6.29 1.80 -4.07
C PHE A 26 -5.26 2.91 -3.87
N VAL A 27 -5.27 3.48 -2.66
CA VAL A 27 -4.17 4.28 -2.15
C VAL A 27 -3.82 3.73 -0.77
N GLU A 28 -2.57 3.40 -0.54
CA GLU A 28 -2.06 2.90 0.74
C GLU A 28 -0.95 3.81 1.27
N PHE A 29 -1.11 4.23 2.52
CA PHE A 29 -0.20 5.13 3.20
C PHE A 29 0.57 4.37 4.28
N GLY A 30 1.88 4.62 4.40
CA GLY A 30 2.74 3.81 5.26
C GLY A 30 2.94 2.42 4.67
N ALA A 31 3.25 2.34 3.38
CA ALA A 31 3.39 1.08 2.67
C ALA A 31 4.62 0.27 3.12
N THR A 32 5.53 0.85 3.89
CA THR A 32 6.76 0.22 4.41
C THR A 32 7.56 -0.48 3.31
N GLU A 33 7.94 -1.74 3.49
CA GLU A 33 8.62 -2.55 2.47
C GLU A 33 7.65 -3.19 1.46
N GLY A 34 6.35 -2.88 1.51
CA GLY A 34 5.35 -3.27 0.51
C GLY A 34 4.82 -4.69 0.61
N THR A 35 5.24 -5.47 1.60
CA THR A 35 4.87 -6.90 1.71
C THR A 35 4.19 -7.21 3.02
N ARG A 36 4.93 -7.15 4.13
CA ARG A 36 4.42 -7.44 5.47
C ARG A 36 3.43 -6.36 5.89
N PHE A 37 2.28 -6.77 6.43
CA PHE A 37 1.23 -5.86 6.91
C PHE A 37 0.59 -4.96 5.84
N SER A 38 0.84 -5.21 4.54
CA SER A 38 0.18 -4.44 3.48
C SER A 38 -1.30 -4.79 3.38
N ASN A 39 -2.13 -3.75 3.35
CA ASN A 39 -3.58 -3.85 3.16
C ASN A 39 -3.98 -4.02 1.70
N THR A 40 -3.03 -3.90 0.78
CA THR A 40 -3.30 -3.90 -0.66
C THR A 40 -2.54 -5.01 -1.41
N TYR A 41 -1.81 -5.87 -0.67
CA TYR A 41 -0.96 -6.88 -1.29
C TYR A 41 -1.75 -7.83 -2.19
N VAL A 42 -2.78 -8.46 -1.62
CA VAL A 42 -3.65 -9.40 -2.34
C VAL A 42 -4.49 -8.70 -3.41
N LEU A 43 -4.91 -7.45 -3.16
CA LEU A 43 -5.67 -6.64 -4.11
C LEU A 43 -4.88 -6.45 -5.42
N GLU A 44 -3.60 -6.07 -5.32
CA GLU A 44 -2.71 -5.97 -6.49
C GLU A 44 -2.45 -7.34 -7.10
N LYS A 45 -1.92 -8.29 -6.31
CA LYS A 45 -1.31 -9.51 -6.86
C LYS A 45 -2.32 -10.54 -7.35
N GLU A 46 -3.53 -10.56 -6.80
CA GLU A 46 -4.54 -11.59 -7.12
C GLU A 46 -5.82 -11.02 -7.72
N PHE A 47 -6.20 -9.78 -7.40
CA PHE A 47 -7.41 -9.14 -7.91
C PHE A 47 -7.13 -8.14 -9.04
N GLY A 48 -5.86 -7.92 -9.38
CA GLY A 48 -5.46 -7.05 -10.49
C GLY A 48 -5.78 -5.58 -10.26
N TRP A 49 -5.91 -5.17 -9.00
CA TRP A 49 -6.04 -3.75 -8.67
C TRP A 49 -4.72 -3.03 -8.92
N ASN A 50 -4.81 -1.74 -9.24
CA ASN A 50 -3.65 -0.85 -9.29
C ASN A 50 -3.76 0.19 -8.17
N GLY A 51 -2.75 1.02 -7.98
CA GLY A 51 -2.79 2.00 -6.90
C GLY A 51 -1.55 2.83 -6.73
N ILE A 52 -1.58 3.61 -5.65
CA ILE A 52 -0.47 4.43 -5.16
C ILE A 52 -0.08 3.93 -3.78
N LEU A 53 1.22 3.70 -3.58
CA LEU A 53 1.83 3.30 -2.33
C LEU A 53 2.73 4.45 -1.86
N VAL A 54 2.48 4.96 -0.66
CA VAL A 54 3.24 6.08 -0.10
C VAL A 54 4.07 5.61 1.08
N GLU A 55 5.38 5.86 1.03
CA GLU A 55 6.32 5.53 2.11
C GLU A 55 7.45 6.58 2.18
N PRO A 56 7.54 7.40 3.24
CA PRO A 56 8.55 8.44 3.35
C PRO A 56 9.95 7.96 3.78
N LEU A 57 10.11 6.73 4.29
CA LEU A 57 11.41 6.26 4.76
C LEU A 57 12.20 5.62 3.62
N ASP A 58 13.31 6.25 3.24
CA ASP A 58 14.16 5.83 2.11
C ASP A 58 14.49 4.33 2.12
N PHE A 59 14.93 3.79 3.26
CA PHE A 59 15.32 2.37 3.35
C PHE A 59 14.13 1.41 3.15
N ALA A 60 12.91 1.83 3.50
CA ALA A 60 11.70 1.04 3.32
C ALA A 60 11.20 1.21 1.88
N PHE A 61 11.20 2.44 1.37
CA PHE A 61 10.84 2.80 0.01
C PHE A 61 11.70 2.05 -1.03
N GLU A 62 13.00 1.94 -0.81
CA GLU A 62 13.90 1.17 -1.69
C GLU A 62 13.51 -0.31 -1.82
N LYS A 63 12.87 -0.88 -0.79
CA LYS A 63 12.33 -2.24 -0.83
C LYS A 63 10.94 -2.26 -1.45
N LEU A 64 10.11 -1.26 -1.14
CA LEU A 64 8.77 -1.09 -1.68
C LEU A 64 8.77 -1.17 -3.21
N VAL A 65 9.63 -0.36 -3.86
CA VAL A 65 9.73 -0.30 -5.33
C VAL A 65 10.20 -1.60 -5.97
N LYS A 66 10.85 -2.48 -5.20
CA LYS A 66 11.28 -3.81 -5.67
C LYS A 66 10.19 -4.86 -5.48
N ASN A 67 9.32 -4.67 -4.48
CA ASN A 67 8.30 -5.64 -4.11
C ASN A 67 6.94 -5.38 -4.78
N ARG A 68 6.71 -4.18 -5.32
CA ARG A 68 5.42 -3.72 -5.82
C ARG A 68 5.52 -3.13 -7.22
N ASN A 69 4.47 -3.36 -8.02
CA ASN A 69 4.40 -2.87 -9.42
C ASN A 69 3.53 -1.62 -9.56
N CYS A 70 2.90 -1.17 -8.46
CA CYS A 70 2.10 0.04 -8.40
C CYS A 70 2.96 1.32 -8.38
N ILE A 71 2.32 2.48 -8.53
CA ILE A 71 2.99 3.77 -8.35
C ILE A 71 3.46 3.85 -6.90
N CYS A 72 4.74 4.16 -6.71
CA CYS A 72 5.35 4.30 -5.40
C CYS A 72 5.85 5.72 -5.22
N GLU A 73 5.41 6.40 -4.16
CA GLU A 73 5.79 7.77 -3.83
C GLU A 73 6.60 7.82 -2.53
N ASN A 74 7.81 8.37 -2.61
CA ASN A 74 8.66 8.63 -1.45
C ASN A 74 8.33 10.01 -0.89
N THR A 75 7.23 10.09 -0.15
CA THR A 75 6.77 11.35 0.42
C THR A 75 6.07 11.16 1.75
N LEU A 76 6.19 12.15 2.62
CA LEU A 76 5.42 12.23 3.84
C LEU A 76 4.09 12.91 3.53
N LEU A 77 3.00 12.30 3.96
CA LEU A 77 1.69 12.94 3.86
C LEU A 77 1.57 13.99 4.96
N TRP A 78 1.41 15.23 4.53
CA TRP A 78 1.25 16.36 5.42
C TRP A 78 0.14 17.28 4.91
N LYS A 79 -0.36 18.14 5.80
CA LYS A 79 -1.43 19.09 5.49
C LYS A 79 -1.05 20.05 4.36
N ASN A 80 0.22 20.41 4.29
CA ASN A 80 0.78 21.34 3.31
C ASN A 80 2.04 20.73 2.68
N ASN A 81 2.49 21.32 1.58
CA ASN A 81 3.73 20.94 0.89
C ASN A 81 5.00 21.54 1.53
N ASP A 82 4.91 22.00 2.78
CA ASP A 82 6.05 22.59 3.48
C ASP A 82 7.05 21.48 3.86
N PRO A 83 8.38 21.66 3.65
CA PRO A 83 9.38 20.68 4.02
C PRO A 83 9.26 20.32 5.50
N GLN A 84 9.04 19.04 5.79
CA GLN A 84 9.02 18.51 7.14
C GLN A 84 10.29 17.70 7.38
N HIS A 85 10.98 17.96 8.49
CA HIS A 85 11.95 17.01 9.00
C HIS A 85 11.22 15.94 9.79
N PHE A 86 11.27 14.71 9.30
CA PHE A 86 10.74 13.54 9.96
C PHE A 86 11.90 12.59 10.29
N SER A 87 11.95 12.18 11.55
CA SER A 87 12.91 11.21 12.06
C SER A 87 12.14 10.23 12.95
N VAL A 88 12.20 8.95 12.59
CA VAL A 88 11.63 7.79 13.31
C VAL A 88 12.67 7.12 14.19
#